data_AF-A0A5M9Q1G0-F1
#
_entry.id   AF-A0A5M9Q1G0-F1
#
_cell.length_a   1.000
_cell.length_b   1.000
_cell.length_c   1.000
_cell.angle_alpha   90.00
_cell.angle_beta   90.00
_cell.angle_gamma   90.00
#
_symmetry.space_group_name_H-M   'P 1'
#
loop_
_entity.id
_entity.type
_entity.pdbx_description
1 polymer ?
#
loop_
_entity_poly.entity_id
_entity_poly.type
_entity_poly.pdbx_seq_one_letter_code
_entity_poly.pdbx_strand_id
1 'polypeptide(L)' 'YGRIFNSYEELEQAIFIWIEYYNTKRIKKKLNWMSPIQYRLAYQN' A
#
# COMPACT_ATOMS: atom_id res chain seq x y z
N TYR A 1 -3.07 -12.71 -14.91
CA TYR A 1 -2.09 -11.92 -15.69
C TYR A 1 -1.00 -11.43 -14.75
N GLY A 2 0.27 -11.64 -15.10
CA GLY A 2 1.44 -11.09 -14.38
C GLY A 2 2.10 -9.99 -15.20
N ARG A 3 2.78 -9.06 -14.54
CA ARG A 3 3.63 -8.05 -15.20
C ARG A 3 5.05 -8.63 -15.31
N ILE A 4 5.65 -8.50 -16.48
CA ILE A 4 7.08 -8.79 -16.69
C ILE A 4 7.84 -7.49 -16.44
N PHE A 5 8.91 -7.57 -15.65
CA PHE A 5 9.82 -6.47 -15.39
C PHE A 5 11.11 -6.70 -16.17
N ASN A 6 11.62 -5.66 -16.81
CA ASN A 6 12.79 -5.76 -17.67
C ASN A 6 14.09 -5.38 -16.96
N SER A 7 14.00 -4.88 -15.71
CA SER A 7 15.14 -4.61 -14.85
C SER A 7 14.81 -4.82 -13.37
N TYR A 8 15.84 -4.93 -12.55
CA TYR A 8 15.69 -5.02 -11.10
C TYR A 8 15.10 -3.73 -10.53
N GLU A 9 15.55 -2.58 -11.04
CA GLU A 9 15.10 -1.25 -10.61
C GLU A 9 13.61 -1.05 -10.90
N GLU A 10 13.11 -1.52 -12.05
CA GLU A 10 11.68 -1.47 -12.38
C GLU A 10 10.84 -2.29 -11.39
N LEU A 11 11.31 -3.49 -11.05
CA LEU A 11 10.65 -4.36 -10.07
C LEU A 11 10.66 -3.74 -8.67
N GLU A 12 11.81 -3.23 -8.24
CA GLU A 12 11.99 -2.57 -6.94
C GLU A 12 11.06 -1.36 -6.81
N GLN A 13 11.02 -0.48 -7.81
CA GLN A 13 10.10 0.67 -7.83
C GLN A 13 8.64 0.24 -7.76
N ALA A 14 8.25 -0.80 -8.50
CA ALA A 14 6.89 -1.31 -8.46
C ALA A 14 6.50 -1.84 -7.07
N ILE A 15 7.42 -2.51 -6.38
CA ILE A 15 7.23 -2.97 -4.99
C ILE A 15 7.06 -1.78 -4.04
N PHE A 16 7.92 -0.76 -4.14
CA PHE A 16 7.82 0.43 -3.29
C PHE A 16 6.49 1.16 -3.47
N ILE A 17 6.09 1.40 -4.73
CA ILE A 17 4.80 2.04 -5.05
C ILE A 17 3.64 1.22 -4.49
N TRP A 18 3.70 -0.10 -4.61
CA TRP A 18 2.66 -0.97 -4.07
C TRP A 18 2.56 -0.90 -2.55
N ILE A 19 3.70 -0.94 -1.84
CA ILE A 19 3.75 -0.83 -0.39
C ILE A 19 3.21 0.53 0.07
N GLU A 20 3.61 1.62 -0.59
CA GLU A 20 3.10 2.96 -0.28
C GLU A 20 1.58 3.01 -0.47
N TYR A 21 1.09 2.62 -1.65
CA TYR A 21 -0.34 2.57 -1.95
C TYR A 21 -1.10 1.76 -0.91
N TYR A 22 -0.61 0.56 -0.58
CA TYR A 22 -1.29 -0.33 0.35
C TYR A 22 -1.39 0.28 1.75
N ASN A 23 -0.34 0.96 2.21
CA ASN A 23 -0.27 1.50 3.57
C ASN A 23 -1.00 2.85 3.72
N THR A 24 -0.94 3.71 2.71
CA THR A 24 -1.41 5.10 2.82
C THR A 24 -2.70 5.39 2.06
N LYS A 25 -2.93 4.72 0.92
CA LYS A 25 -4.02 5.04 -0.01
C LYS A 25 -5.14 4.00 -0.04
N ARG A 26 -4.83 2.73 0.26
CA ARG A 26 -5.82 1.64 0.18
C ARG A 26 -6.86 1.73 1.29
N ILE A 27 -8.08 2.08 0.91
CA ILE A 27 -9.23 2.17 1.81
C ILE A 27 -9.88 0.81 2.05
N LYS A 28 -10.26 0.51 3.30
CA LYS A 28 -10.95 -0.74 3.66
C LYS A 28 -12.17 -0.45 4.54
N LYS A 29 -13.35 -0.96 4.16
CA LYS A 29 -14.59 -0.86 4.94
C LYS A 29 -14.41 -1.30 6.41
N LYS A 30 -13.69 -2.41 6.64
CA LYS A 30 -13.42 -2.91 8.00
C LYS A 30 -12.52 -2.02 8.87
N LEU A 31 -11.81 -1.08 8.24
CA LEU A 31 -11.01 -0.07 8.94
C LEU A 31 -11.76 1.26 9.02
N ASN A 32 -13.10 1.21 9.09
CA ASN A 32 -13.95 2.39 9.04
C ASN A 32 -13.64 3.33 7.85
N TRP A 33 -13.42 2.73 6.66
CA TRP A 33 -13.05 3.47 5.45
C TRP A 33 -11.75 4.28 5.56
N MET A 34 -10.82 3.86 6.42
CA MET A 34 -9.48 4.43 6.53
C MET A 34 -8.43 3.59 5.79
N SER A 35 -7.29 4.22 5.49
CA SER A 35 -6.08 3.49 5.13
C SER A 35 -5.46 2.81 6.36
N PRO A 36 -4.59 1.79 6.19
CA PRO A 36 -3.94 1.11 7.31
C PRO A 36 -3.19 2.04 8.27
N ILE A 37 -2.48 3.05 7.75
CA ILE A 37 -1.79 4.03 8.59
C ILE A 37 -2.79 4.94 9.33
N GLN A 38 -3.80 5.47 8.63
CA GLN A 38 -4.81 6.31 9.25
C GLN A 38 -5.53 5.59 10.40
N TYR A 39 -5.90 4.33 10.19
CA TYR A 39 -6.53 3.51 11.22
C TYR A 39 -5.62 3.33 12.44
N ARG A 40 -4.33 3.04 12.24
CA ARG A 40 -3.36 2.93 13.34
C ARG A 40 -3.26 4.21 14.15
N LEU A 41 -3.13 5.36 13.48
CA LEU A 41 -3.03 6.66 14.15
C LEU A 41 -4.30 7.05 14.91
N ALA A 42 -5.48 6.64 14.43
CA ALA A 42 -6.76 6.97 15.06
C ALA A 42 -7.08 6.11 16.29
N TYR A 43 -6.55 4.89 16.41
CA TYR A 43 -6.97 3.90 17.41
C TYR A 43 -5.82 3.27 18.22
N GLN A 44 -4.56 3.70 18.05
CA GLN A 44 -3.42 3.21 18.85
C GLN A 44 -3.02 4.14 20.02
N ASN A 45 -3.91 5.03 20.47
CA ASN A 45 -3.75 5.82 21.71
C ASN A 45 -4.72 5.33 22.78
#